data_AF-A0A0F0CP94-F1
#
_entry.id   AF-A0A0F0CP94-F1
#
_cell.length_a   1.000
_cell.length_b   1.000
_cell.length_c   1.000
_cell.angle_alpha   90.00
_cell.angle_beta   90.00
_cell.angle_gamma   90.00
#
_symmetry.space_group_name_H-M   'P 1'
#
loop_
_entity.id
_entity.type
_entity.pdbx_description
1 polymer ?
#
loop_
_entity_poly.entity_id
_entity_poly.type
_entity_poly.pdbx_seq_one_letter_code
_entity_poly.pdbx_strand_id
1 'polypeptide(L)'
;MKVKAELDLKVEMGGVSRDGTGLEGYLPDGTRYEDVVRVFGAPHLGMSLDGKTKAEWIGRINGLVFTIYDYKSKLDPERNTDWHIGGKKKFVAELVNIYFKAN
;
A
#
# COMPACT_ATOMS: atom_id res chain seq x y z
N MET A 1 -25.39 -17.55 10.51
CA MET A 1 -24.20 -18.33 10.91
C MET A 1 -23.10 -17.34 11.27
N LYS A 2 -22.41 -17.50 12.40
CA LYS A 2 -21.24 -16.68 12.75
C LYS A 2 -19.99 -17.51 12.49
N VAL A 3 -19.04 -16.95 11.75
CA VAL A 3 -17.72 -17.56 11.53
C VAL A 3 -16.69 -16.63 12.15
N LYS A 4 -15.75 -17.20 12.91
CA LYS A 4 -14.53 -16.52 13.35
C LYS A 4 -13.37 -17.09 12.55
N ALA A 5 -12.51 -16.22 12.04
CA ALA A 5 -11.28 -16.60 11.38
C ALA A 5 -10.13 -15.81 12.03
N GLU A 6 -8.99 -16.47 12.14
CA GLU A 6 -7.72 -15.89 12.58
C GLU A 6 -6.76 -15.95 11.39
N LEU A 7 -5.95 -14.91 11.23
CA LEU A 7 -5.09 -14.76 10.06
C LEU A 7 -3.71 -14.28 10.49
N ASP A 8 -2.69 -15.09 10.18
CA ASP A 8 -1.29 -14.68 10.33
C ASP A 8 -0.82 -13.97 9.07
N LEU A 9 -0.42 -12.71 9.22
CA LEU A 9 0.08 -11.87 8.15
C LEU A 9 1.56 -11.58 8.35
N LYS A 10 2.38 -12.05 7.41
CA LYS A 10 3.80 -11.71 7.31
C LYS A 10 3.98 -10.60 6.30
N VAL A 11 4.41 -9.43 6.76
CA VAL A 11 4.75 -8.28 5.90
C VAL A 11 6.26 -8.11 5.83
N GLU A 12 6.78 -7.95 4.60
CA GLU A 12 8.19 -7.73 4.30
C GLU A 12 8.29 -6.51 3.38
N MET A 13 8.98 -5.46 3.81
CA MET A 13 9.12 -4.22 3.03
C MET A 13 10.40 -4.23 2.18
N GLY A 14 10.34 -3.62 1.00
CA GLY A 14 11.46 -3.48 0.07
C GLY A 14 11.88 -4.77 -0.64
N GLY A 15 12.99 -4.70 -1.38
CA GLY A 15 13.66 -5.88 -1.95
C GLY A 15 12.85 -6.69 -2.99
N VAL A 16 11.81 -6.12 -3.59
CA VAL A 16 10.94 -6.81 -4.55
C VAL A 16 10.62 -5.94 -5.76
N SER A 17 10.49 -6.55 -6.94
CA SER A 17 10.02 -5.86 -8.16
C SER A 17 8.52 -5.62 -8.09
N ARG A 18 8.14 -4.37 -8.37
CA ARG A 18 6.75 -3.90 -8.55
C ARG A 18 6.25 -4.04 -10.00
N ASP A 19 7.06 -4.60 -10.91
CA ASP A 19 6.69 -4.63 -12.31
C ASP A 19 5.45 -5.49 -12.54
N GLY A 20 4.54 -4.95 -13.35
CA GLY A 20 3.25 -5.57 -13.65
C GLY A 20 2.22 -5.50 -12.52
N THR A 21 2.45 -4.72 -11.45
CA THR A 21 1.37 -4.41 -10.51
C THR A 21 0.41 -3.39 -11.10
N GLY A 22 -0.89 -3.57 -10.85
CA GLY A 22 -1.95 -2.59 -11.15
C GLY A 22 -2.72 -2.22 -9.90
N LEU A 23 -3.62 -1.22 -10.01
CA LEU A 23 -4.53 -0.83 -8.93
C LEU A 23 -5.44 -2.01 -8.55
N GLU A 24 -5.40 -2.41 -7.28
CA GLU A 24 -6.24 -3.47 -6.73
C GLU A 24 -7.22 -2.97 -5.67
N GLY A 25 -6.94 -1.82 -5.04
CA GLY A 25 -7.81 -1.19 -4.04
C GLY A 25 -7.20 0.07 -3.46
N TYR A 26 -7.73 0.51 -2.32
CA TYR A 26 -7.32 1.75 -1.65
C TYR A 26 -7.10 1.48 -0.16
N LEU A 27 -6.23 2.27 0.49
CA LEU A 27 -6.25 2.37 1.95
C LEU A 27 -7.52 3.10 2.41
N PRO A 28 -7.88 3.02 3.71
CA PRO A 28 -9.09 3.67 4.22
C PRO A 28 -9.11 5.18 3.94
N ASP A 29 -10.29 5.71 3.60
CA ASP A 29 -10.48 7.14 3.34
C ASP A 29 -9.96 8.01 4.49
N GLY A 30 -9.22 9.06 4.15
CA GLY A 30 -8.63 9.97 5.14
C GLY A 30 -7.30 9.51 5.73
N THR A 31 -6.77 8.35 5.32
CA THR A 31 -5.43 7.88 5.70
C THR A 31 -4.37 8.92 5.34
N ARG A 32 -3.60 9.41 6.33
CA ARG A 32 -2.56 10.42 6.10
C ARG A 32 -1.22 9.75 5.81
N TYR A 33 -0.31 10.49 5.18
CA TYR A 33 1.06 10.04 4.92
C TYR A 33 1.76 9.46 6.16
N GLU A 34 1.65 10.14 7.30
CA GLU A 34 2.25 9.68 8.57
C GLU A 34 1.65 8.36 9.09
N ASP A 35 0.40 8.03 8.75
CA ASP A 35 -0.19 6.73 9.10
C ASP A 35 0.45 5.62 8.26
N VAL A 36 0.62 5.86 6.95
CA VAL A 36 1.32 4.92 6.05
C VAL A 36 2.76 4.71 6.52
N VAL A 37 3.44 5.80 6.90
CA VAL A 37 4.81 5.74 7.44
C VAL A 37 4.88 4.99 8.76
N ARG A 38 3.92 5.21 9.67
CA ARG A 38 3.87 4.50 10.95
C ARG A 38 3.79 2.99 10.76
N VAL A 39 2.98 2.53 9.81
CA VAL A 39 2.71 1.11 9.59
C VAL A 39 3.77 0.43 8.70
N PHE A 40 4.23 1.11 7.65
CA PHE A 40 5.06 0.50 6.60
C PHE A 40 6.47 1.08 6.49
N GLY A 41 6.84 2.04 7.34
CA GLY A 41 8.13 2.74 7.28
C GLY A 41 8.16 3.83 6.21
N ALA A 42 9.34 4.37 5.89
CA ALA A 42 9.49 5.40 4.86
C ALA A 42 9.19 4.83 3.44
N PRO A 43 8.74 5.67 2.49
CA PRO A 43 8.55 5.25 1.11
C PRO A 43 9.89 4.79 0.50
N HIS A 44 9.82 3.84 -0.41
CA HIS A 44 10.99 3.25 -1.06
C HIS A 44 11.37 4.04 -2.32
N LEU A 45 10.38 4.61 -3.00
CA LEU A 45 10.55 5.44 -4.17
C LEU A 45 9.85 6.77 -3.98
N GLY A 46 10.47 7.83 -4.51
CA GLY A 46 9.89 9.16 -4.62
C GLY A 46 9.18 9.36 -5.96
N MET A 47 9.32 10.57 -6.53
CA MET A 47 8.70 10.94 -7.80
C MET A 47 9.05 9.98 -8.95
N SER A 48 8.03 9.44 -9.62
CA SER A 48 8.23 8.61 -10.82
C SER A 48 8.74 9.44 -12.00
N LEU A 49 9.38 8.76 -12.96
CA LEU A 49 9.89 9.39 -14.18
C LEU A 49 8.80 10.10 -15.00
N ASP A 50 7.56 9.60 -14.94
CA ASP A 50 6.41 10.21 -15.63
C ASP A 50 5.59 11.16 -14.73
N GLY A 51 6.08 11.44 -13.51
CA GLY A 51 5.47 12.35 -12.54
C GLY A 51 4.10 11.92 -12.01
N LYS A 52 3.69 10.67 -12.23
CA LYS A 52 2.38 10.17 -11.79
C LYS A 52 2.35 9.77 -10.33
N THR A 53 3.45 9.29 -9.76
CA THR A 53 3.54 8.99 -8.33
C THR A 53 4.62 9.87 -7.72
N LYS A 54 4.46 10.25 -6.45
CA LYS A 54 5.39 11.08 -5.67
C LYS A 54 5.94 10.34 -4.46
N ALA A 55 5.23 9.36 -3.95
CA ALA A 55 5.66 8.44 -2.90
C ALA A 55 5.14 7.03 -3.18
N GLU A 56 6.01 6.02 -3.05
CA GLU A 56 5.63 4.63 -3.26
C GLU A 56 6.34 3.69 -2.28
N TRP A 57 5.54 2.87 -1.62
CA TRP A 57 5.99 1.74 -0.81
C TRP A 57 5.88 0.47 -1.61
N ILE A 58 6.81 -0.44 -1.39
CA ILE A 58 6.87 -1.72 -2.09
C ILE A 58 7.10 -2.78 -1.03
N GLY A 59 6.35 -3.88 -1.08
CA GLY A 59 6.53 -4.97 -0.13
C GLY A 59 5.88 -6.28 -0.57
N ARG A 60 5.96 -7.27 0.31
CA ARG A 60 5.24 -8.53 0.22
C ARG A 60 4.37 -8.71 1.45
N ILE A 61 3.16 -9.23 1.25
CA ILE A 61 2.28 -9.70 2.32
C ILE A 61 1.94 -11.17 2.04
N ASN A 62 2.36 -12.06 2.93
CA ASN A 62 2.28 -13.52 2.74
C ASN A 62 2.84 -13.96 1.36
N GLY A 63 3.98 -13.37 0.97
CA GLY A 63 4.66 -13.64 -0.31
C GLY A 63 4.06 -12.92 -1.52
N LEU A 64 2.87 -12.31 -1.42
CA LEU A 64 2.23 -11.57 -2.50
C LEU A 64 2.78 -10.14 -2.57
N VAL A 65 3.21 -9.70 -3.75
CA VAL A 65 3.71 -8.34 -3.97
C VAL A 65 2.57 -7.33 -3.83
N PHE A 66 2.82 -6.26 -3.09
CA PHE A 66 1.97 -5.09 -3.04
C PHE A 66 2.77 -3.80 -3.18
N THR A 67 2.09 -2.75 -3.63
CA THR A 67 2.58 -1.37 -3.52
C THR A 67 1.53 -0.51 -2.83
N ILE A 68 1.97 0.59 -2.22
CA ILE A 68 1.10 1.68 -1.76
C ILE A 68 1.64 2.94 -2.42
N TYR A 69 0.79 3.77 -3.02
CA TYR A 69 1.26 4.95 -3.75
C TYR A 69 0.17 6.02 -3.87
N ASP A 70 0.58 7.28 -3.96
CA ASP A 70 -0.27 8.34 -4.49
C ASP A 70 -0.33 8.20 -6.01
N TYR A 71 -1.44 8.56 -6.66
CA TYR A 71 -1.54 8.47 -8.11
C TYR A 71 -2.16 9.71 -8.74
N LYS A 72 -1.35 10.40 -9.55
CA LYS A 72 -1.67 11.67 -10.22
C LYS A 72 -2.23 12.71 -9.24
N SER A 73 -1.82 12.65 -7.98
CA SER A 73 -2.25 13.59 -6.96
C SER A 73 -1.67 14.97 -7.26
N LYS A 74 -2.50 16.00 -7.15
CA LYS A 74 -2.05 17.39 -7.25
C LYS A 74 -1.35 17.86 -5.96
N LEU A 75 -1.52 17.12 -4.87
CA LEU A 75 -0.97 17.44 -3.56
C LEU A 75 0.40 16.79 -3.38
N ASP A 76 1.21 17.36 -2.50
CA ASP A 76 2.42 16.70 -2.02
C ASP A 76 2.04 15.51 -1.11
N PRO A 77 2.88 14.46 -1.02
CA PRO A 77 2.58 13.25 -0.25
C PRO A 77 2.08 13.53 1.17
N GLU A 78 2.67 14.49 1.87
CA GLU A 78 2.35 14.86 3.25
C GLU A 78 0.91 15.39 3.43
N ARG A 79 0.30 15.86 2.34
CA ARG A 79 -1.08 16.36 2.30
C ARG A 79 -2.04 15.39 1.62
N ASN A 80 -1.54 14.27 1.13
CA ASN A 80 -2.34 13.29 0.41
C ASN A 80 -3.13 12.39 1.37
N THR A 81 -4.39 12.14 1.02
CA THR A 81 -5.30 11.26 1.77
C THR A 81 -5.91 10.14 0.92
N ASP A 82 -5.46 10.02 -0.33
CA ASP A 82 -5.92 9.03 -1.30
C ASP A 82 -4.75 8.15 -1.72
N TRP A 83 -4.68 6.96 -1.14
CA TRP A 83 -3.57 6.02 -1.31
C TRP A 83 -4.06 4.77 -2.01
N HIS A 84 -3.52 4.54 -3.20
CA HIS A 84 -3.78 3.36 -3.99
C HIS A 84 -2.97 2.18 -3.43
N ILE A 85 -3.57 0.99 -3.48
CA ILE A 85 -2.88 -0.28 -3.25
C ILE A 85 -2.72 -0.98 -4.59
N GLY A 86 -1.48 -1.23 -4.97
CA GLY A 86 -1.13 -1.99 -6.15
C GLY A 86 -0.86 -3.45 -5.85
N GLY A 87 -1.10 -4.32 -6.82
CA GLY A 87 -0.82 -5.74 -6.70
C GLY A 87 -0.99 -6.47 -8.04
N LYS A 88 -0.88 -7.80 -7.98
CA LYS A 88 -1.16 -8.70 -9.11
C LYS A 88 -2.48 -9.46 -8.96
N LYS A 89 -3.16 -9.26 -7.82
CA LYS A 89 -4.39 -9.95 -7.42
C LYS A 89 -5.19 -9.02 -6.51
N LYS A 90 -6.49 -8.86 -6.78
CA LYS A 90 -7.42 -8.06 -5.95
C LYS A 90 -7.33 -8.33 -4.45
N PHE A 91 -7.19 -9.60 -4.07
CA PHE A 91 -7.14 -10.02 -2.66
C PHE A 91 -5.95 -9.41 -1.88
N VAL A 92 -4.89 -8.97 -2.55
CA VAL A 92 -3.75 -8.29 -1.90
C VAL A 92 -4.20 -7.01 -1.19
N ALA A 93 -5.12 -6.24 -1.79
CA ALA A 93 -5.61 -5.00 -1.19
C ALA A 93 -6.36 -5.25 0.12
N GLU A 94 -7.10 -6.35 0.22
CA GLU A 94 -7.80 -6.75 1.45
C GLU A 94 -6.80 -7.11 2.55
N LEU A 95 -5.76 -7.89 2.24
CA LEU A 95 -4.73 -8.25 3.22
C LEU A 95 -3.98 -7.02 3.74
N VAL A 96 -3.61 -6.11 2.84
CA VAL A 96 -2.94 -4.85 3.20
C VAL A 96 -3.85 -4.00 4.09
N ASN A 97 -5.14 -3.90 3.79
CA ASN A 97 -6.11 -3.18 4.61
C ASN A 97 -6.28 -3.81 6.01
N ILE A 98 -6.34 -5.14 6.11
CA ILE A 98 -6.43 -5.84 7.39
C ILE A 98 -5.18 -5.53 8.23
N TYR A 99 -3.99 -5.64 7.64
CA TYR A 99 -2.74 -5.34 8.31
C TYR A 99 -2.67 -3.87 8.75
N PHE A 100 -3.05 -2.95 7.86
CA PHE A 100 -3.03 -1.51 8.13
C PHE A 100 -3.97 -1.12 9.28
N LYS A 101 -5.19 -1.68 9.33
CA LYS A 101 -6.13 -1.37 10.41
C LYS A 101 -5.75 -1.95 11.77
N ALA A 102 -4.85 -2.95 11.78
CA ALA A 102 -4.38 -3.60 12.99
C ALA A 102 -3.14 -2.92 13.62
N ASN A 103 -2.54 -1.91 12.96
CA ASN A 103 -1.29 -1.24 13.37
C ASN A 103 -1.38 0.29 13.26
#